data_AF-A0A1F7S124-F1
#
_entry.id   AF-A0A1F7S124-F1
#
_cell.length_a   1.000
_cell.length_b   1.000
_cell.length_c   1.000
_cell.angle_alpha   90.00
_cell.angle_beta   90.00
_cell.angle_gamma   90.00
#
_symmetry.space_group_name_H-M   'P 1'
#
loop_
_entity.id
_entity.type
_entity.pdbx_description
1 polymer ?
#
loop_
_entity_poly.entity_id
_entity_poly.type
_entity_poly.pdbx_seq_one_letter_code
_entity_poly.pdbx_strand_id
1 'polypeptide(L)'
;MKIENQVCSFKQAFRLTELGVKLDSYFRYVKYDDNTISILPRGLWSDLRKGDVIDTFRAYTVAELNWLREQKALFIPEEIRKKTAVEYNACAGWWSFHNGDVYETEVEASADSLIWLIENKYLKVEDLKL
;
A
#
# COMPACT_ATOMS: atom_id res chain seq x y z
N MET A 1 10.50 17.54 -2.94
CA MET A 1 9.90 16.23 -3.31
C MET A 1 8.40 16.35 -3.14
N LYS A 2 7.61 15.75 -4.03
CA LYS A 2 6.14 15.75 -3.97
C LYS A 2 5.64 14.68 -3.01
N ILE A 3 4.55 14.96 -2.27
CA ILE A 3 3.98 14.02 -1.28
C ILE A 3 3.36 12.80 -1.98
N GLU A 4 2.82 13.02 -3.17
CA GLU A 4 2.28 12.02 -4.08
C GLU A 4 3.29 10.91 -4.40
N ASN A 5 4.59 11.24 -4.42
CA ASN A 5 5.67 10.31 -4.70
C ASN A 5 6.16 9.53 -3.44
N GLN A 6 5.61 9.85 -2.26
CA GLN A 6 5.98 9.24 -0.98
C GLN A 6 4.92 8.29 -0.43
N VAL A 7 3.72 8.27 -1.01
CA VAL A 7 2.58 7.44 -0.62
C VAL A 7 2.06 6.64 -1.82
N CYS A 8 1.48 5.46 -1.58
CA CYS A 8 0.87 4.65 -2.64
C CYS A 8 -0.28 5.41 -3.31
N SER A 9 -0.52 5.17 -4.60
CA SER A 9 -1.58 5.83 -5.36
C SER A 9 -2.98 5.63 -4.75
N PHE A 10 -3.93 6.51 -5.07
CA PHE A 10 -5.33 6.40 -4.61
C PHE A 10 -5.95 5.03 -4.93
N LYS A 11 -5.64 4.47 -6.12
CA LYS A 11 -6.12 3.15 -6.56
C LYS A 11 -5.57 2.03 -5.67
N GLN A 12 -4.30 2.11 -5.29
CA GLN A 12 -3.67 1.14 -4.37
C GLN A 12 -4.19 1.28 -2.95
N ALA A 13 -4.33 2.52 -2.45
CA ALA A 13 -4.93 2.83 -1.16
C ALA A 13 -6.37 2.29 -1.04
N PHE A 14 -7.18 2.48 -2.09
CA PHE A 14 -8.52 1.92 -2.21
C PHE A 14 -8.47 0.38 -2.16
N ARG A 15 -7.64 -0.25 -3.01
CA ARG A 15 -7.57 -1.72 -3.08
C ARG A 15 -7.08 -2.36 -1.78
N LEU A 16 -6.07 -1.79 -1.13
CA LEU A 16 -5.61 -2.22 0.20
C LEU A 16 -6.71 -2.09 1.26
N THR A 17 -7.58 -1.07 1.14
CA THR A 17 -8.75 -0.89 2.02
C THR A 17 -9.82 -1.96 1.76
N GLU A 18 -10.13 -2.29 0.50
CA GLU A 18 -11.04 -3.41 0.15
C GLU A 18 -10.54 -4.76 0.65
N LEU A 19 -9.22 -5.00 0.55
CA LEU A 19 -8.56 -6.18 1.09
C LEU A 19 -8.56 -6.21 2.64
N GLY A 20 -8.96 -5.11 3.29
CA GLY A 20 -9.16 -5.01 4.73
C GLY A 20 -7.95 -4.53 5.52
N VAL A 21 -6.90 -4.02 4.87
CA VAL A 21 -5.69 -3.50 5.53
C VAL A 21 -6.06 -2.25 6.33
N LYS A 22 -5.75 -2.28 7.63
CA LYS A 22 -6.27 -1.31 8.63
C LYS A 22 -5.18 -0.47 9.31
N LEU A 23 -3.91 -0.61 8.94
CA LEU A 23 -2.79 0.14 9.52
C LEU A 23 -3.09 1.64 9.51
N ASP A 24 -2.94 2.32 10.65
CA ASP A 24 -3.27 3.74 10.75
C ASP A 24 -2.11 4.57 10.20
N SER A 25 -2.12 4.77 8.87
CA SER A 25 -1.10 5.56 8.18
C SER A 25 -1.11 7.03 8.61
N TYR A 26 0.08 7.64 8.58
CA TYR A 26 0.23 9.07 8.82
C TYR A 26 -0.49 9.94 7.76
N PHE A 27 -0.74 9.42 6.56
CA PHE A 27 -1.43 10.14 5.49
C PHE A 27 -2.75 9.47 5.10
N ARG A 28 -3.70 10.28 4.64
CA ARG A 28 -4.97 9.80 4.05
C ARG A 28 -5.30 10.54 2.77
N TYR A 29 -5.84 9.80 1.83
CA TYR A 29 -6.67 10.36 0.77
C TYR A 29 -8.03 10.75 1.34
N VAL A 30 -8.47 11.95 0.99
CA VAL A 30 -9.79 12.51 1.30
C VAL A 30 -10.50 12.76 -0.02
N LYS A 31 -11.70 12.22 -0.18
CA LYS A 31 -12.55 12.44 -1.35
C LYS A 31 -13.72 13.36 -0.99
N TYR A 32 -13.84 14.45 -1.72
CA TYR A 32 -14.84 15.50 -1.55
C TYR A 32 -16.08 15.23 -2.43
N ASP A 33 -17.18 15.93 -2.16
CA ASP A 33 -18.47 15.81 -2.88
C ASP A 33 -18.37 16.08 -4.39
N ASP A 34 -17.46 16.96 -4.80
CA ASP A 34 -17.16 17.29 -6.19
C ASP A 34 -16.29 16.23 -6.91
N ASN A 35 -15.95 15.13 -6.23
CA ASN A 35 -14.96 14.11 -6.61
C ASN A 35 -13.50 14.57 -6.64
N THR A 36 -13.16 15.75 -6.11
CA THR A 36 -11.78 16.13 -5.84
C THR A 36 -11.16 15.15 -4.84
N ILE A 37 -9.88 14.82 -5.02
CA ILE A 37 -9.09 13.97 -4.13
C ILE A 37 -7.89 14.76 -3.63
N SER A 38 -7.64 14.74 -2.32
CA SER A 38 -6.46 15.36 -1.70
C SER A 38 -5.76 14.41 -0.73
N ILE A 39 -4.45 14.61 -0.53
CA ILE A 39 -3.65 13.85 0.45
C ILE A 39 -3.43 14.74 1.68
N LEU A 40 -3.90 14.31 2.85
CA LEU A 40 -3.76 15.06 4.10
C LEU A 40 -3.03 14.25 5.19
N PRO A 41 -2.03 14.85 5.89
CA PRO A 41 -1.40 14.25 7.07
C PRO A 41 -2.36 14.24 8.27
N ARG A 42 -2.13 13.32 9.20
CA ARG A 42 -2.95 13.05 10.38
C ARG A 42 -3.31 14.27 11.24
N GLY A 43 -2.43 15.27 11.30
CA GLY A 43 -2.66 16.50 12.04
C GLY A 43 -3.65 17.48 11.39
N LEU A 44 -3.92 17.38 10.08
CA LEU A 44 -4.81 18.29 9.35
C LEU A 44 -6.23 17.72 9.15
N TRP A 45 -6.50 16.48 9.63
CA TRP A 45 -7.84 15.91 9.56
C TRP A 45 -8.85 16.63 10.47
N SER A 46 -8.39 17.35 11.49
CA SER A 46 -9.23 18.16 12.39
C SER A 46 -9.88 19.36 11.72
N ASP A 47 -9.32 19.82 10.59
CA ASP A 47 -9.75 21.04 9.91
C ASP A 47 -10.87 20.76 8.88
N LEU A 48 -11.13 19.47 8.60
CA LEU A 48 -12.21 18.98 7.74
C LEU A 48 -13.57 19.19 8.42
N ARG A 49 -14.51 19.84 7.72
CA ARG A 49 -15.85 20.13 8.25
C ARG A 49 -16.85 19.06 7.82
N LYS A 50 -17.93 18.96 8.60
CA LYS A 50 -19.06 18.08 8.29
C LYS A 50 -19.76 18.57 7.02
N GLY A 51 -19.61 17.82 5.93
CA GLY A 51 -20.07 18.20 4.58
C GLY A 51 -18.94 18.36 3.56
N ASP A 52 -17.67 18.36 3.99
CA ASP A 52 -16.54 18.43 3.06
C ASP A 52 -16.11 17.05 2.54
N VAL A 53 -16.45 15.96 3.23
CA VAL A 53 -15.85 14.62 3.00
C VAL A 53 -16.90 13.53 2.87
N ILE A 54 -16.82 12.77 1.77
CA ILE A 54 -17.57 11.52 1.59
C ILE A 54 -16.77 10.34 2.14
N ASP A 55 -15.54 10.15 1.64
CA ASP A 55 -14.72 8.96 1.89
C ASP A 55 -13.29 9.32 2.34
N THR A 56 -12.69 8.46 3.16
CA THR A 56 -11.25 8.52 3.48
C THR A 56 -10.56 7.18 3.29
N PHE A 57 -9.39 7.19 2.67
CA PHE A 57 -8.56 6.00 2.42
C PHE A 57 -7.15 6.24 2.95
N ARG A 58 -6.49 5.19 3.45
CA ARG A 58 -5.14 5.28 4.02
C ARG A 58 -4.10 5.37 2.91
N ALA A 59 -3.23 6.37 2.94
CA ALA A 59 -2.23 6.63 1.90
C ALA A 59 -0.85 6.18 2.41
N TYR A 60 -0.56 4.90 2.26
CA TYR A 60 0.59 4.26 2.90
C TYR A 60 1.93 4.66 2.28
N THR A 61 2.92 4.94 3.12
CA THR A 61 4.31 5.17 2.72
C THR A 61 5.07 3.86 2.46
N VAL A 62 6.23 3.94 1.80
CA VAL A 62 7.16 2.80 1.62
C VAL A 62 7.45 2.09 2.95
N ALA A 63 7.73 2.85 4.00
CA ALA A 63 8.07 2.30 5.32
C ALA A 63 6.89 1.55 5.96
N GLU A 64 5.67 2.09 5.86
CA GLU A 64 4.45 1.45 6.36
C GLU A 64 4.14 0.14 5.59
N LEU A 65 4.28 0.16 4.27
CA LEU A 65 4.07 -1.01 3.40
C LEU A 65 5.13 -2.11 3.65
N ASN A 66 6.41 -1.72 3.77
CA ASN A 66 7.49 -2.67 4.04
C ASN A 66 7.38 -3.25 5.45
N TRP A 67 6.98 -2.48 6.46
CA TRP A 67 6.71 -3.00 7.80
C TRP A 67 5.59 -4.08 7.80
N LEU A 68 4.49 -3.85 7.08
CA LEU A 68 3.43 -4.86 6.91
C LEU A 68 3.94 -6.15 6.22
N ARG A 69 4.83 -6.02 5.23
CA ARG A 69 5.49 -7.16 4.59
C ARG A 69 6.44 -7.88 5.55
N GLU A 70 7.26 -7.14 6.30
CA GLU A 70 8.29 -7.67 7.19
C GLU A 70 7.74 -8.42 8.40
N GLN A 71 6.58 -8.02 8.94
CA GLN A 71 5.87 -8.81 9.97
C GLN A 71 5.65 -10.28 9.57
N LYS A 72 5.57 -10.57 8.27
CA LYS A 72 5.31 -11.90 7.71
C LYS A 72 6.37 -12.42 6.74
N ALA A 73 7.40 -11.64 6.42
CA ALA A 73 8.55 -12.10 5.64
C ALA A 73 9.31 -13.27 6.31
N LEU A 74 9.15 -13.43 7.63
CA LEU A 74 9.61 -14.57 8.42
C LEU A 74 8.75 -15.85 8.29
N PHE A 75 7.54 -15.76 7.70
CA PHE A 75 6.55 -16.84 7.69
C PHE A 75 6.10 -17.29 6.29
N ILE A 76 6.68 -16.74 5.21
CA ILE A 76 6.52 -17.32 3.86
C ILE A 76 7.25 -18.68 3.87
N PRO A 77 6.54 -19.83 3.77
CA PRO A 77 7.16 -21.16 3.85
C PRO A 77 8.24 -21.31 2.79
N GLU A 78 9.36 -21.98 3.08
CA GLU A 78 10.52 -21.97 2.17
C GLU A 78 10.23 -22.55 0.78
N GLU A 79 9.27 -23.47 0.67
CA GLU A 79 8.75 -23.98 -0.60
C GLU A 79 8.04 -22.90 -1.43
N ILE A 80 7.22 -22.08 -0.77
CA ILE A 80 6.68 -20.87 -1.36
C ILE A 80 7.84 -19.93 -1.64
N ARG A 81 8.71 -19.60 -0.67
CA ARG A 81 9.90 -18.76 -0.88
C ARG A 81 10.86 -19.24 -1.98
N LYS A 82 10.73 -20.47 -2.50
CA LYS A 82 11.45 -21.05 -3.66
C LYS A 82 10.64 -21.02 -4.96
N LYS A 83 9.34 -21.36 -4.96
CA LYS A 83 8.43 -21.08 -6.10
C LYS A 83 8.33 -19.58 -6.36
N THR A 84 8.30 -18.83 -5.27
CA THR A 84 8.44 -17.40 -5.18
C THR A 84 9.91 -16.98 -5.35
N ALA A 85 10.97 -17.75 -5.07
CA ALA A 85 12.27 -17.49 -5.75
C ALA A 85 12.25 -17.75 -7.28
N VAL A 86 11.06 -17.92 -7.88
CA VAL A 86 10.76 -17.72 -9.31
C VAL A 86 9.61 -16.70 -9.53
N GLU A 87 8.56 -16.61 -8.69
CA GLU A 87 7.43 -15.65 -8.80
C GLU A 87 7.64 -14.34 -7.99
N TYR A 88 8.23 -14.41 -6.80
CA TYR A 88 8.93 -13.33 -6.08
C TYR A 88 10.36 -13.09 -6.63
N ASN A 89 10.89 -13.88 -7.57
CA ASN A 89 11.96 -13.43 -8.49
C ASN A 89 11.39 -12.98 -9.83
N ALA A 90 10.10 -13.21 -10.12
CA ALA A 90 9.36 -12.36 -11.04
C ALA A 90 8.93 -11.06 -10.33
N CYS A 91 8.80 -11.03 -8.99
CA CYS A 91 8.49 -9.84 -8.18
C CYS A 91 9.75 -9.06 -7.72
N ALA A 92 10.86 -9.72 -7.39
CA ALA A 92 12.16 -9.10 -7.08
C ALA A 92 13.05 -8.99 -8.33
N GLY A 93 12.83 -9.86 -9.31
CA GLY A 93 13.17 -9.57 -10.70
C GLY A 93 12.30 -8.45 -11.26
N TRP A 94 11.01 -8.29 -10.92
CA TRP A 94 10.29 -7.02 -11.18
C TRP A 94 11.05 -5.84 -10.55
N TRP A 95 11.44 -5.91 -9.28
CA TRP A 95 12.31 -4.88 -8.67
C TRP A 95 13.63 -4.65 -9.44
N SER A 96 14.10 -5.62 -10.24
CA SER A 96 15.34 -5.53 -11.04
C SER A 96 15.12 -5.25 -12.54
N PHE A 97 13.91 -5.48 -13.07
CA PHE A 97 13.50 -5.36 -14.49
C PHE A 97 12.50 -4.22 -14.72
N HIS A 98 11.92 -3.64 -13.66
CA HIS A 98 10.89 -2.59 -13.73
C HIS A 98 11.29 -1.31 -12.97
N ASN A 99 12.51 -1.26 -12.45
CA ASN A 99 13.15 -0.03 -11.99
C ASN A 99 13.48 0.86 -13.21
N GLY A 100 12.47 1.61 -13.68
CA GLY A 100 12.55 2.53 -14.81
C GLY A 100 11.32 2.53 -15.72
N ASP A 101 10.73 1.35 -15.98
CA ASP A 101 9.82 1.16 -17.13
C ASP A 101 8.33 0.92 -16.80
N VAL A 102 7.97 0.55 -15.55
CA VAL A 102 6.57 0.18 -15.20
C VAL A 102 6.02 0.95 -13.99
N TYR A 103 6.88 1.42 -13.09
CA TYR A 103 6.49 2.18 -11.90
C TYR A 103 7.25 3.50 -11.82
N GLU A 104 6.56 4.58 -11.46
CA GLU A 104 7.20 5.89 -11.26
C GLU A 104 7.92 5.96 -9.90
N THR A 105 7.52 5.10 -8.94
CA THR A 105 8.02 5.18 -7.55
C THR A 105 8.14 3.82 -6.83
N GLU A 106 9.06 3.75 -5.86
CA GLU A 106 9.23 2.60 -4.95
C GLU A 106 7.96 2.28 -4.13
N VAL A 107 7.15 3.30 -3.83
CA VAL A 107 5.95 3.16 -3.01
C VAL A 107 4.82 2.45 -3.77
N GLU A 108 4.68 2.68 -5.07
CA GLU A 108 3.75 1.94 -5.91
C GLU A 108 4.16 0.46 -6.02
N ALA A 109 5.43 0.18 -6.30
CA ALA A 109 5.95 -1.19 -6.38
C ALA A 109 5.78 -1.96 -5.05
N SER A 110 5.97 -1.27 -3.91
CA SER A 110 5.75 -1.83 -2.58
C SER A 110 4.27 -2.13 -2.30
N ALA A 111 3.36 -1.26 -2.77
CA ALA A 111 1.92 -1.42 -2.59
C ALA A 111 1.37 -2.58 -3.44
N ASP A 112 1.74 -2.66 -4.72
CA ASP A 112 1.29 -3.74 -5.61
C ASP A 112 1.83 -5.11 -5.18
N SER A 113 3.07 -5.16 -4.67
CA SER A 113 3.62 -6.38 -4.06
C SER A 113 2.78 -6.85 -2.85
N LEU A 114 2.36 -5.92 -1.98
CA LEU A 114 1.52 -6.22 -0.83
C LEU A 114 0.10 -6.68 -1.25
N ILE A 115 -0.52 -5.98 -2.21
CA ILE A 115 -1.82 -6.34 -2.80
C ILE A 115 -1.76 -7.78 -3.35
N TRP A 116 -0.77 -8.09 -4.19
CA TRP A 116 -0.63 -9.40 -4.83
C TRP A 116 -0.46 -10.53 -3.80
N LEU A 117 0.34 -10.32 -2.76
CA LEU A 117 0.52 -11.30 -1.68
C LEU A 117 -0.79 -11.61 -0.94
N ILE A 118 -1.64 -10.61 -0.74
CA ILE A 118 -2.94 -10.79 -0.08
C ILE A 118 -3.93 -11.50 -1.02
N GLU A 119 -4.06 -11.03 -2.26
CA GLU A 119 -5.00 -11.59 -3.25
C GLU A 119 -4.73 -13.06 -3.54
N ASN A 120 -3.46 -13.45 -3.61
CA ASN A 120 -3.04 -14.85 -3.81
C ASN A 120 -2.97 -15.65 -2.50
N LYS A 121 -3.44 -15.10 -1.38
CA LYS A 121 -3.57 -15.75 -0.06
C LYS A 121 -2.24 -16.17 0.57
N TYR A 122 -1.12 -15.61 0.10
CA TYR A 122 0.20 -15.75 0.71
C TYR A 122 0.34 -14.91 1.98
N LEU A 123 -0.47 -13.86 2.11
CA LEU A 123 -0.58 -13.01 3.29
C LEU A 123 -2.05 -12.90 3.70
N LYS A 124 -2.36 -13.24 4.95
CA LYS A 124 -3.68 -12.98 5.52
C LYS A 124 -3.69 -11.63 6.23
N VAL A 125 -4.73 -10.85 5.97
CA VAL A 125 -4.87 -9.51 6.54
C VAL A 125 -5.22 -9.55 8.03
N GLU A 126 -5.87 -10.62 8.51
CA GLU A 126 -6.08 -10.81 9.96
C GLU A 126 -4.76 -11.01 10.73
N ASP A 127 -3.70 -11.46 10.06
CA ASP A 127 -2.40 -11.69 10.69
C ASP A 127 -1.52 -10.43 10.76
N LEU A 128 -1.92 -9.33 10.11
CA LEU A 128 -1.22 -8.05 10.16
C LEU A 128 -1.54 -7.41 11.52
N LYS A 129 -0.58 -7.45 12.45
CA LYS A 129 -0.75 -6.87 13.79
C LYS A 129 -0.71 -5.36 13.69
N LEU A 130 -1.78 -4.73 14.17
CA LEU A 130 -2.01 -3.29 14.24
C LEU A 130 -1.64 -2.76 15.63
#